data_AF-A0A3B0ZVK9-F1
#
_entry.id   AF-A0A3B0ZVK9-F1
#
_cell.length_a   1.000
_cell.length_b   1.000
_cell.length_c   1.000
_cell.angle_alpha   90.00
_cell.angle_beta   90.00
_cell.angle_gamma   90.00
#
_symmetry.space_group_name_H-M   'P 1'
#
loop_
_entity.id
_entity.type
_entity.pdbx_description
1 polymer ?
#
loop_
_entity_poly.entity_id
_entity_poly.type
_entity_poly.pdbx_seq_one_letter_code
_entity_poly.pdbx_strand_id
1 'polypeptide(L)'
;MSPYDILFTQDTIDPYFQSEENVPFPWRGRAIHEAITEAENLGCLPGGLQINAVRSGDGRWITLNNRTLYVAQEANLKNVHPVDAGVKGTNKMTKLLRDAGLTAPVETVTVRPTK
;
A
#
# COMPACT_ATOMS: atom_id res chain seq x y z
N MET A 1 8.63 -5.36 -12.16
CA MET A 1 7.61 -6.41 -11.98
C MET A 1 6.26 -5.87 -12.37
N SER A 2 5.29 -6.72 -12.74
CA SER A 2 3.96 -6.24 -13.09
C SER A 2 3.28 -5.67 -11.84
N PRO A 3 2.59 -4.52 -11.92
CA PRO A 3 1.80 -4.00 -10.80
C PRO A 3 0.63 -4.92 -10.44
N TYR A 4 0.19 -5.80 -11.36
CA TYR A 4 -0.84 -6.80 -11.09
C TYR A 4 -0.35 -7.99 -10.24
N ASP A 5 0.97 -8.12 -10.03
CA ASP A 5 1.56 -9.15 -9.16
C ASP A 5 1.56 -8.74 -7.67
N ILE A 6 1.08 -7.53 -7.35
CA ILE A 6 1.09 -6.95 -6.02
C ILE A 6 -0.34 -6.93 -5.47
N LEU A 7 -0.52 -7.44 -4.26
CA LEU A 7 -1.83 -7.52 -3.61
C LEU A 7 -2.17 -6.22 -2.88
N PHE A 8 -3.46 -5.86 -2.89
CA PHE A 8 -4.02 -4.80 -2.06
C PHE A 8 -4.17 -5.26 -0.61
N THR A 9 -4.09 -4.31 0.34
CA THR A 9 -4.40 -4.54 1.76
C THR A 9 -5.81 -4.13 2.16
N GLN A 10 -6.53 -3.44 1.26
CA GLN A 10 -7.88 -2.93 1.48
C GLN A 10 -8.69 -3.09 0.19
N ASP A 11 -9.99 -3.31 0.34
CA ASP A 11 -10.91 -3.57 -0.78
C ASP A 11 -11.49 -2.27 -1.39
N THR A 12 -11.28 -1.13 -0.73
CA THR A 12 -11.76 0.17 -1.17
C THR A 12 -10.62 1.16 -1.31
N ILE A 13 -10.77 2.08 -2.26
CA ILE A 13 -9.78 3.11 -2.57
C ILE A 13 -10.50 4.45 -2.59
N ASP A 14 -10.08 5.36 -1.71
CA ASP A 14 -10.60 6.73 -1.68
C ASP A 14 -10.18 7.47 -2.97
N PRO A 15 -11.05 8.24 -3.63
CA PRO A 15 -10.71 8.98 -4.85
C PRO A 15 -9.62 10.05 -4.67
N TYR A 16 -9.26 10.41 -3.43
CA TYR A 16 -8.23 11.39 -3.13
C TYR A 16 -7.07 10.78 -2.36
N PHE A 17 -5.87 11.32 -2.57
CA PHE A 17 -4.74 11.07 -1.70
C PHE A 17 -4.99 11.72 -0.34
N GLN A 18 -5.23 10.88 0.67
CA GLN A 18 -5.41 11.36 2.04
C GLN A 18 -4.08 11.86 2.63
N SER A 19 -4.20 12.53 3.79
CA SER A 19 -3.11 13.00 4.66
C SER A 19 -2.25 11.89 5.27
N GLU A 20 -2.11 10.74 4.61
CA GLU A 20 -1.28 9.66 5.10
C GLU A 20 0.17 10.14 5.24
N GLU A 21 0.83 9.69 6.30
CA GLU A 21 2.20 10.05 6.66
C GLU A 21 3.23 9.92 5.52
N ASN A 22 2.91 9.14 4.48
CA ASN A 22 3.82 8.79 3.40
C ASN A 22 3.32 9.21 2.01
N VAL A 23 2.29 10.05 1.93
CA VAL A 23 1.94 10.74 0.68
C VAL A 23 2.75 12.02 0.61
N PRO A 24 3.57 12.24 -0.43
CA PRO A 24 4.31 13.49 -0.59
C PRO A 24 3.38 14.70 -0.57
N PHE A 25 3.84 15.81 0.01
CA PHE A 25 3.09 17.08 0.04
C PHE A 25 2.47 17.48 -1.31
N PRO A 26 3.15 17.32 -2.47
CA PRO A 26 2.57 17.63 -3.78
C PRO A 26 1.31 16.83 -4.15
N TRP A 27 1.11 15.65 -3.57
CA TRP A 27 -0.03 14.77 -3.88
C TRP A 27 -1.14 14.83 -2.83
N ARG A 28 -0.86 15.34 -1.63
CA ARG A 28 -1.82 15.40 -0.53
C ARG A 28 -3.06 16.21 -0.92
N GLY A 29 -4.24 15.61 -0.81
CA GLY A 29 -5.52 16.23 -1.18
C GLY A 29 -5.82 16.24 -2.68
N ARG A 30 -4.90 15.79 -3.55
CA ARG A 30 -5.15 15.69 -4.99
C ARG A 30 -5.95 14.44 -5.33
N ALA A 31 -6.68 14.51 -6.43
CA ALA A 31 -7.43 13.37 -6.94
C ALA A 31 -6.48 12.29 -7.49
N ILE A 32 -6.82 11.04 -7.26
CA ILE A 32 -6.09 9.89 -7.83
C ILE A 32 -6.10 9.93 -9.36
N HIS A 33 -7.21 10.35 -9.97
CA HIS A 33 -7.32 10.43 -11.43
C HIS A 33 -6.24 11.34 -12.04
N GLU A 34 -5.86 12.43 -11.38
CA GLU A 34 -4.76 13.29 -11.85
C GLU A 34 -3.43 12.52 -11.90
N ALA A 35 -3.16 11.69 -10.89
CA ALA A 35 -1.96 10.85 -10.86
C ALA A 35 -2.00 9.75 -11.93
N ILE A 36 -3.18 9.18 -12.22
CA ILE A 36 -3.35 8.20 -13.30
C ILE A 36 -3.00 8.84 -14.64
N THR A 37 -3.60 9.98 -14.97
CA THR A 37 -3.33 10.69 -16.22
C THR A 37 -1.86 11.10 -16.35
N GLU A 38 -1.24 11.57 -15.26
CA GLU A 38 0.19 11.87 -15.27
C GLU A 38 1.04 10.61 -15.49
N ALA A 39 0.69 9.49 -14.85
CA ALA A 39 1.38 8.22 -15.01
C ALA A 39 1.27 7.65 -16.44
N GLU A 40 0.09 7.74 -17.05
CA GLU A 40 -0.16 7.33 -18.44
C GLU A 40 0.73 8.10 -19.41
N ASN A 41 0.83 9.42 -19.22
CA ASN A 41 1.65 10.29 -20.06
C ASN A 41 3.15 10.03 -19.88
N LEU A 42 3.59 9.71 -18.65
CA LEU A 42 5.00 9.46 -18.34
C LEU A 42 5.44 8.02 -18.65
N GLY A 43 4.51 7.07 -18.68
CA GLY A 43 4.83 5.64 -18.71
C GLY A 43 5.47 5.12 -17.41
N CYS A 44 5.40 5.88 -16.33
CA CYS A 44 5.92 5.53 -15.01
C CYS A 44 5.13 6.22 -13.89
N LEU A 45 5.42 5.90 -12.62
CA LEU A 45 4.78 6.59 -11.50
C LEU A 45 5.21 8.07 -11.46
N PRO A 46 4.26 9.01 -11.24
CA PRO A 46 4.55 10.43 -11.12
C PRO A 46 5.53 10.75 -9.99
N GLY A 47 6.21 11.89 -10.11
CA GLY A 47 7.22 12.32 -9.16
C GLY A 47 6.74 12.27 -7.71
N GLY A 48 7.48 11.58 -6.85
CA GLY A 48 7.18 11.40 -5.43
C GLY A 48 6.26 10.22 -5.10
N LEU A 49 5.55 9.64 -6.07
CA LEU A 49 4.77 8.43 -5.83
C LEU A 49 5.67 7.19 -5.93
N GLN A 50 5.60 6.35 -4.91
CA GLN A 50 6.32 5.09 -4.86
C GLN A 50 5.46 4.02 -4.19
N ILE A 51 5.47 2.81 -4.73
CA ILE A 51 4.78 1.67 -4.11
C ILE A 51 5.63 1.20 -2.93
N ASN A 52 5.09 1.31 -1.72
CA ASN A 52 5.65 0.72 -0.53
C ASN A 52 4.98 -0.62 -0.31
N ALA A 53 5.73 -1.69 -0.24
CA ALA A 53 5.20 -3.03 -0.10
C ALA A 53 6.01 -3.85 0.90
N VAL A 54 5.45 -4.98 1.31
CA VAL A 54 6.16 -6.00 2.07
C VAL A 54 6.01 -7.34 1.37
N ARG A 55 7.01 -8.19 1.59
CA ARG A 55 6.95 -9.58 1.14
C ARG A 55 6.34 -10.45 2.23
N SER A 56 5.28 -11.15 1.89
CA SER A 56 4.67 -12.16 2.74
C SER A 56 5.53 -13.42 2.81
N GLY A 57 5.31 -14.27 3.82
CA GLY A 57 6.04 -15.53 4.00
C GLY A 57 5.87 -16.51 2.84
N ASP A 58 4.81 -16.38 2.04
CA ASP A 58 4.57 -17.13 0.80
C ASP A 58 5.25 -16.49 -0.44
N GLY A 59 6.03 -15.43 -0.24
CA GLY A 59 6.80 -14.76 -1.29
C GLY A 59 6.03 -13.72 -2.10
N ARG A 60 4.73 -13.51 -1.83
CA ARG A 60 3.89 -12.50 -2.52
C ARG A 60 4.15 -11.10 -2.00
N TRP A 61 3.96 -10.10 -2.87
CA TRP A 61 4.05 -8.69 -2.51
C TRP A 61 2.70 -8.15 -2.09
N ILE A 62 2.68 -7.40 -1.00
CA ILE A 62 1.48 -6.80 -0.42
C ILE A 62 1.75 -5.30 -0.25
N THR A 63 0.93 -4.45 -0.87
CA THR A 63 1.12 -2.99 -0.82
C THR A 63 0.63 -2.39 0.50
N LEU A 64 1.35 -1.38 0.97
CA LEU A 64 1.03 -0.59 2.16
C LEU A 64 0.41 0.77 1.81
N ASN A 65 0.28 1.08 0.53
CA ASN A 65 -0.31 2.30 0.00
C ASN A 65 -1.12 1.98 -1.27
N ASN A 66 -2.32 1.45 -1.06
CA ASN A 66 -3.24 0.98 -2.09
C ASN A 66 -3.44 2.00 -3.22
N ARG A 67 -3.55 3.30 -2.90
CA ARG A 67 -3.74 4.37 -3.89
C ARG A 67 -2.63 4.41 -4.95
N THR A 68 -1.37 4.28 -4.53
CA THR A 68 -0.24 4.34 -5.47
C THR A 68 -0.16 3.08 -6.34
N LEU A 69 -0.50 1.91 -5.78
CA LEU A 69 -0.61 0.69 -6.57
C LEU A 69 -1.73 0.80 -7.61
N TYR A 70 -2.88 1.34 -7.21
CA TYR A 70 -4.02 1.55 -8.09
C TYR A 70 -3.69 2.49 -9.24
N VAL A 71 -2.98 3.59 -8.97
CA VAL A 71 -2.46 4.47 -10.04
C VAL A 71 -1.63 3.68 -11.06
N ALA A 72 -0.73 2.80 -10.61
CA ALA A 72 0.10 2.01 -11.51
C ALA A 72 -0.70 1.00 -12.35
N GLN A 73 -1.75 0.40 -11.78
CA GLN A 73 -2.61 -0.55 -12.47
C GLN A 73 -3.52 0.15 -13.49
N GLU A 74 -4.19 1.24 -13.11
CA GLU A 74 -5.07 1.99 -14.00
C GLU A 74 -4.31 2.65 -15.16
N ALA A 75 -3.11 3.18 -14.89
CA ALA A 75 -2.23 3.70 -15.94
C ALA A 75 -1.56 2.61 -16.80
N ASN A 76 -1.90 1.33 -16.58
CA ASN A 76 -1.41 0.17 -17.33
C ASN A 76 0.13 0.11 -17.40
N LEU A 77 0.80 0.50 -16.31
CA LEU A 77 2.25 0.51 -16.23
C LEU A 77 2.77 -0.92 -16.38
N LYS A 78 3.72 -1.15 -17.30
CA LYS A 78 4.25 -2.49 -17.56
C LYS A 78 5.17 -2.99 -16.46
N ASN A 79 5.85 -2.08 -15.79
CA ASN A 79 6.79 -2.40 -14.73
C ASN A 79 6.75 -1.36 -13.62
N VAL A 80 6.79 -1.86 -12.39
CA VAL A 80 7.00 -1.07 -11.18
C VAL A 80 8.16 -1.65 -10.36
N HIS A 81 8.69 -0.81 -9.47
CA HIS A 81 9.76 -1.13 -8.54
C HIS A 81 9.29 -0.80 -7.11
N PRO A 82 8.59 -1.73 -6.44
CA PRO A 82 8.17 -1.53 -5.05
C PRO A 82 9.38 -1.40 -4.13
N VAL A 83 9.24 -0.57 -3.10
CA VAL A 83 10.19 -0.50 -1.99
C VAL A 83 9.74 -1.42 -0.88
N ASP A 84 10.62 -2.32 -0.49
CA ASP A 84 10.42 -3.18 0.67
C ASP A 84 10.50 -2.36 1.95
N ALA A 85 9.38 -2.27 2.66
CA ALA A 85 9.27 -1.53 3.91
C ALA A 85 9.78 -2.33 5.13
N GLY A 86 10.21 -3.58 4.94
CA GLY A 86 10.78 -4.44 5.98
C GLY A 86 9.88 -4.60 7.21
N VAL A 87 10.48 -4.72 8.40
CA VAL A 87 9.76 -4.98 9.67
C VAL A 87 8.74 -3.89 10.01
N LYS A 88 9.08 -2.61 9.76
CA LYS A 88 8.14 -1.50 9.95
C LYS A 88 6.93 -1.63 9.05
N GLY A 89 7.15 -2.07 7.82
CA GLY A 89 6.10 -2.38 6.85
C GLY A 89 5.19 -3.51 7.33
N THR A 90 5.72 -4.56 7.95
CA THR A 90 4.92 -5.68 8.46
C THR A 90 3.93 -5.22 9.53
N ASN A 91 4.36 -4.38 10.48
CA ASN A 91 3.47 -3.80 11.49
C ASN A 91 2.36 -2.97 10.86
N LYS A 92 2.69 -2.18 9.82
CA LYS A 92 1.70 -1.41 9.07
C LYS A 92 0.72 -2.33 8.32
N MET A 93 1.21 -3.38 7.68
CA MET A 93 0.36 -4.38 7.01
C MET A 93 -0.63 -5.00 7.99
N THR A 94 -0.18 -5.49 9.14
CA THR A 94 -1.06 -6.07 10.18
C THR A 94 -2.10 -5.07 10.66
N LYS A 95 -1.75 -3.79 10.79
CA LYS A 95 -2.71 -2.72 11.11
C LYS A 95 -3.76 -2.58 10.00
N LEU A 96 -3.34 -2.45 8.74
CA LEU A 96 -4.24 -2.28 7.60
C LEU A 96 -5.21 -3.46 7.45
N LEU A 97 -4.72 -4.69 7.60
CA LEU A 97 -5.56 -5.90 7.55
C LEU A 97 -6.56 -5.97 8.71
N ARG A 98 -6.17 -5.50 9.91
CA ARG A 98 -7.07 -5.39 11.05
C ARG A 98 -8.16 -4.34 10.82
N ASP A 99 -7.79 -3.18 10.29
CA ASP A 99 -8.74 -2.11 9.97
C ASP A 99 -9.73 -2.55 8.87
N ALA A 100 -9.31 -3.47 7.98
CA ALA A 100 -10.16 -4.13 6.99
C ALA A 100 -10.98 -5.31 7.56
N GLY A 101 -10.83 -5.67 8.84
CA GLY A 101 -11.53 -6.79 9.47
C GLY A 101 -11.03 -8.19 9.05
N LEU A 102 -9.89 -8.29 8.37
CA LEU A 102 -9.35 -9.53 7.80
C LEU A 102 -8.46 -10.33 8.76
N THR A 103 -8.10 -9.76 9.91
CA THR A 103 -7.32 -10.44 10.94
C THR A 103 -7.96 -10.25 12.31
N ALA A 104 -8.07 -11.33 13.09
CA ALA A 104 -8.50 -11.27 14.48
C ALA A 104 -7.54 -10.39 15.31
N PRO A 105 -8.02 -9.70 16.37
CA PRO A 105 -7.13 -9.06 17.31
C PRO A 105 -6.17 -10.11 17.87
N VAL A 106 -4.87 -9.82 17.84
CA VAL A 106 -3.89 -10.62 18.59
C VAL A 106 -4.30 -10.52 20.06
N GLU A 107 -4.93 -11.55 20.60
CA GLU A 107 -5.17 -11.63 22.03
C GLU A 107 -3.81 -11.60 22.70
N THR A 108 -3.52 -10.52 23.42
CA THR A 108 -2.38 -10.47 24.31
C THR A 108 -2.63 -11.51 25.39
N VAL A 109 -2.11 -12.73 25.19
CA VAL A 109 -2.15 -13.79 26.21
C VAL A 109 -1.37 -13.26 27.40
N THR A 110 -2.09 -12.68 28.36
CA THR A 110 -1.53 -12.28 29.63
C THR A 110 -1.38 -13.57 30.41
N VAL A 111 -0.22 -14.22 30.27
CA VAL A 111 0.12 -15.37 31.10
C VAL A 111 0.17 -14.85 32.53
N ARG A 112 -0.91 -15.08 33.28
CA ARG A 112 -0.91 -14.82 34.73
C ARG A 112 0.11 -15.78 35.33
N PRO A 113 1.12 -15.31 36.08
CA PRO A 113 1.98 -16.21 36.81
C PRO A 113 1.12 -16.91 37.87
N THR A 114 0.95 -18.23 37.72
CA THR A 114 0.45 -19.09 38.79
C THR A 114 1.44 -19.00 39.94
N LYS A 115 0.98 -18.49 41.08
CA LYS A 115 1.69 -18.59 42.36
C LYS A 115 1.72 -20.04 42.84
#